data_AF-A0A519KKG4-F1
#
_entry.id   AF-A0A519KKG4-F1
#
_cell.length_a   1.000
_cell.length_b   1.000
_cell.length_c   1.000
_cell.angle_alpha   90.00
_cell.angle_beta   90.00
_cell.angle_gamma   90.00
#
_symmetry.space_group_name_H-M   'P 1'
#
loop_
_entity.id
_entity.type
_entity.pdbx_description
1 polymer ?
#
loop_
_entity_poly.entity_id
_entity_poly.type
_entity_poly.pdbx_seq_one_letter_code
_entity_poly.pdbx_strand_id
1 'polypeptide(L)'
;MFNAGYIKSRLGHYGAAWLLGFLLTGAAILVGLFFADFIVATDLILPVALGLLSLALGISLVSTMISRQTLGTKLAILLLAILLVLPLLWAPVSAAVCIAFFMDRSIEYSTAYAGFQIGISRVIYPATVALFGGGLVQSAWAAFQVVSSIVGFIATVANLLPRLRRLLGPEPGEVTEDAG
;
A
#
# COMPACT_ATOMS: atom_id res chain seq x y z
N MET A 1 -29.47 -1.53 -1.05
CA MET A 1 -28.77 -1.90 -2.29
C MET A 1 -27.31 -1.45 -2.21
N PHE A 2 -26.36 -2.28 -2.63
CA PHE A 2 -24.93 -1.97 -2.65
C PHE A 2 -24.55 -1.21 -3.92
N ASN A 3 -23.69 -0.20 -3.80
CA ASN A 3 -23.13 0.49 -4.97
C ASN A 3 -21.76 -0.11 -5.35
N ALA A 4 -21.78 -1.13 -6.20
CA ALA A 4 -20.57 -1.84 -6.64
C ALA A 4 -19.58 -0.93 -7.38
N GLY A 5 -20.07 0.04 -8.15
CA GLY A 5 -19.23 0.99 -8.88
C GLY A 5 -18.41 1.88 -7.95
N TYR A 6 -19.02 2.35 -6.85
CA TYR A 6 -18.33 3.14 -5.84
C TYR A 6 -17.27 2.32 -5.08
N ILE A 7 -17.58 1.06 -4.74
CA ILE A 7 -16.62 0.15 -4.09
C ILE A 7 -15.41 -0.12 -5.01
N LYS A 8 -15.65 -0.42 -6.29
CA LYS A 8 -14.59 -0.64 -7.29
C LYS A 8 -13.69 0.60 -7.45
N SER A 9 -14.27 1.79 -7.50
CA SER A 9 -13.51 3.04 -7.54
C SER A 9 -12.63 3.24 -6.30
N ARG A 10 -13.17 2.96 -5.09
CA ARG A 10 -12.39 3.03 -3.85
C ARG A 10 -11.24 2.02 -3.81
N LEU A 11 -11.44 0.81 -4.31
CA LEU A 11 -10.36 -0.17 -4.43
C LEU A 11 -9.20 0.34 -5.31
N GLY A 12 -9.52 1.01 -6.43
CA GLY A 12 -8.53 1.67 -7.28
C GLY A 12 -7.76 2.78 -6.55
N HIS A 13 -8.45 3.59 -5.72
CA HIS A 13 -7.79 4.61 -4.90
C HIS A 13 -6.84 4.01 -3.86
N TYR A 14 -7.19 2.88 -3.23
CA TYR A 14 -6.28 2.21 -2.29
C TYR A 14 -5.03 1.67 -3.00
N GLY A 15 -5.18 1.06 -4.19
CA GLY A 15 -4.03 0.64 -4.99
C GLY A 15 -3.15 1.80 -5.43
N ALA A 16 -3.75 2.93 -5.84
CA ALA A 16 -3.01 4.14 -6.18
C ALA A 16 -2.28 4.74 -4.96
N ALA A 17 -2.94 4.79 -3.80
CA ALA A 17 -2.35 5.26 -2.55
C ALA A 17 -1.17 4.38 -2.11
N TRP A 18 -1.28 3.05 -2.29
CA TRP A 18 -0.18 2.12 -2.03
C TRP A 18 1.03 2.45 -2.91
N LEU A 19 0.82 2.54 -4.23
CA LEU A 19 1.90 2.82 -5.18
C LEU A 19 2.53 4.19 -4.94
N LEU A 20 1.71 5.22 -4.71
CA LEU A 20 2.22 6.56 -4.40
C LEU A 20 2.98 6.59 -3.08
N GLY A 21 2.46 5.92 -2.03
CA GLY A 21 3.15 5.80 -0.75
C GLY A 21 4.51 5.13 -0.91
N PHE A 22 4.59 4.05 -1.69
CA PHE A 22 5.84 3.37 -2.01
C PHE A 22 6.82 4.29 -2.75
N LEU A 23 6.39 4.87 -3.88
CA LEU A 23 7.26 5.67 -4.75
C LEU A 23 7.71 6.97 -4.08
N LEU A 24 6.81 7.70 -3.43
CA LEU A 24 7.14 8.97 -2.77
C LEU A 24 8.04 8.76 -1.57
N THR A 25 7.81 7.71 -0.78
CA THR A 25 8.68 7.39 0.36
C THR A 25 10.05 6.96 -0.13
N GLY A 26 10.11 6.08 -1.14
CA GLY A 26 11.38 5.66 -1.72
C GLY A 26 12.16 6.83 -2.31
N ALA A 27 11.50 7.69 -3.09
CA ALA A 27 12.12 8.89 -3.64
C ALA A 27 12.61 9.85 -2.55
N ALA A 28 11.80 10.08 -1.50
CA ALA A 28 12.20 10.91 -0.37
C ALA A 28 13.43 10.33 0.36
N ILE A 29 13.47 9.01 0.60
CA ILE A 29 14.62 8.36 1.24
C ILE A 29 15.86 8.53 0.36
N LEU A 30 15.76 8.24 -0.94
CA LEU A 30 16.88 8.40 -1.88
C LEU A 30 17.38 9.85 -1.94
N VAL A 31 16.48 10.85 -1.89
CA VAL A 31 16.87 12.26 -1.77
C VAL A 31 17.53 12.54 -0.42
N GLY A 32 17.04 11.95 0.66
CA GLY A 32 17.63 12.06 2.00
C GLY A 32 19.05 11.52 2.09
N LEU A 33 19.40 10.50 1.29
CA LEU A 33 20.74 9.92 1.23
C LEU A 33 21.82 10.90 0.76
N PHE A 34 21.45 11.99 0.07
CA PHE A 34 22.40 13.05 -0.29
C PHE A 34 22.82 13.90 0.92
N PHE A 35 22.10 13.82 2.04
CA PHE A 35 22.29 14.68 3.20
C PHE A 35 22.60 13.89 4.49
N ALA A 36 22.18 12.63 4.58
CA ALA A 36 22.33 11.79 5.76
C ALA A 36 22.54 10.32 5.39
N ASP A 37 22.96 9.51 6.36
CA ASP A 37 23.01 8.06 6.20
C ASP A 37 21.59 7.46 6.09
N PHE A 38 21.52 6.24 5.57
CA PHE A 38 20.27 5.54 5.33
C PHE A 38 19.37 5.41 6.56
N ILE A 39 19.96 5.15 7.73
CA ILE A 39 19.17 4.94 8.96
C ILE A 39 18.56 6.27 9.41
N VAL A 40 19.35 7.34 9.42
CA VAL A 40 18.85 8.69 9.78
C VAL A 40 17.80 9.18 8.78
N ALA A 41 18.02 9.02 7.48
CA ALA A 41 17.04 9.39 6.46
C ALA A 41 15.74 8.61 6.63
N THR A 42 15.82 7.30 6.88
CA THR A 42 14.64 6.44 7.10
C THR A 42 13.89 6.84 8.38
N ASP A 43 14.60 7.09 9.48
CA ASP A 43 14.00 7.47 10.76
C ASP A 43 13.30 8.83 10.70
N LEU A 44 13.74 9.72 9.83
CA LEU A 44 13.08 11.01 9.59
C LEU A 44 11.84 10.86 8.70
N ILE A 45 11.95 10.11 7.61
CA ILE A 45 10.96 10.09 6.52
C ILE A 45 9.82 9.11 6.80
N LEU A 46 10.14 7.94 7.36
CA LEU A 46 9.17 6.87 7.53
C LEU A 46 8.00 7.25 8.45
N PRO A 47 8.21 7.90 9.62
CA PRO A 47 7.10 8.35 10.46
C PRO A 47 6.19 9.36 9.76
N VAL A 48 6.78 10.28 8.99
CA VAL A 48 6.03 11.29 8.22
C VAL A 48 5.19 10.62 7.14
N ALA A 49 5.78 9.71 6.36
CA ALA A 49 5.09 8.98 5.30
C ALA A 49 3.92 8.14 5.85
N LEU A 50 4.16 7.41 6.95
CA LEU A 50 3.12 6.64 7.65
C LEU A 50 2.00 7.54 8.19
N GLY A 51 2.35 8.69 8.77
CA GLY A 51 1.39 9.67 9.28
C GLY A 51 0.52 10.25 8.16
N LEU A 52 1.13 10.69 7.06
CA LEU A 52 0.41 11.23 5.90
C LEU A 52 -0.53 10.18 5.26
N LEU A 53 -0.07 8.94 5.12
CA LEU A 53 -0.88 7.88 4.56
C LEU A 53 -2.07 7.50 5.47
N SER A 54 -1.83 7.47 6.79
CA SER A 54 -2.88 7.28 7.79
C SER A 54 -3.91 8.41 7.77
N LEU A 55 -3.47 9.66 7.63
CA LEU A 55 -4.35 10.82 7.49
C LEU A 55 -5.18 10.76 6.21
N ALA A 56 -4.54 10.43 5.08
CA ALA A 56 -5.24 10.26 3.80
C ALA A 56 -6.33 9.19 3.87
N LEU A 57 -6.05 8.06 4.52
CA LEU A 57 -7.04 7.02 4.80
C LEU A 57 -8.20 7.54 5.67
N GLY A 58 -7.88 8.25 6.77
CA GLY A 58 -8.88 8.83 7.67
C GLY A 58 -9.81 9.81 6.94
N ILE A 59 -9.24 10.71 6.14
CA ILE A 59 -10.00 11.67 5.31
C ILE A 59 -10.90 10.94 4.32
N SER A 60 -10.40 9.90 3.66
CA SER A 60 -11.18 9.08 2.72
C SER A 60 -12.38 8.39 3.40
N LEU A 61 -12.19 7.88 4.62
CA LEU A 61 -13.26 7.26 5.41
C LEU A 61 -14.30 8.29 5.85
N VAL A 62 -13.89 9.44 6.40
CA VAL A 62 -14.79 10.52 6.80
C VAL A 62 -15.60 11.03 5.60
N SER A 63 -14.95 11.24 4.46
CA SER A 63 -15.61 11.59 3.20
C SER A 63 -16.68 10.57 2.80
N THR A 64 -16.39 9.27 2.99
CA THR A 64 -17.35 8.20 2.72
C THR A 64 -18.52 8.22 3.70
N MET A 65 -18.30 8.50 4.98
CA MET A 65 -19.36 8.56 5.99
C MET A 65 -20.34 9.73 5.77
N ILE A 66 -19.83 10.88 5.29
CA ILE A 66 -20.65 12.06 5.00
C ILE A 66 -21.37 11.95 3.63
N SER A 67 -20.88 11.07 2.75
CA SER A 67 -21.51 10.86 1.44
C SER A 67 -22.95 10.34 1.52
N ARG A 68 -23.73 10.59 0.46
CA ARG A 68 -25.12 10.10 0.30
C ARG A 68 -25.22 8.61 -0.07
N GLN A 69 -24.16 7.84 0.14
CA GLN A 69 -24.16 6.40 -0.14
C GLN A 69 -25.03 5.63 0.85
N THR A 70 -25.49 4.46 0.42
CA THR A 70 -26.29 3.57 1.27
C THR A 70 -25.47 3.06 2.46
N LEU A 71 -26.15 2.74 3.57
CA LEU A 71 -25.49 2.20 4.77
C LEU A 71 -24.65 0.96 4.46
N GLY A 72 -25.16 0.04 3.65
CA GLY A 72 -24.42 -1.16 3.23
C GLY A 72 -23.11 -0.82 2.50
N THR A 73 -23.12 0.19 1.62
CA THR A 73 -21.91 0.64 0.91
C THR A 73 -20.90 1.27 1.88
N LYS A 74 -21.36 2.06 2.86
CA LYS A 74 -20.51 2.65 3.90
C LYS A 74 -19.84 1.57 4.76
N LEU A 75 -20.61 0.58 5.20
CA LEU A 75 -20.09 -0.56 5.98
C LEU A 75 -19.10 -1.41 5.16
N ALA A 76 -19.38 -1.66 3.89
CA ALA A 76 -18.44 -2.37 3.02
C ALA A 76 -17.11 -1.62 2.84
N ILE A 77 -17.14 -0.29 2.70
CA ILE A 77 -15.92 0.51 2.58
C ILE A 77 -15.16 0.58 3.90
N LEU A 78 -15.88 0.67 5.03
CA LEU A 78 -15.27 0.59 6.34
C LEU A 78 -14.55 -0.74 6.54
N LEU A 79 -15.21 -1.85 6.22
CA LEU A 79 -14.62 -3.19 6.26
C LEU A 79 -13.40 -3.29 5.33
N LEU A 80 -13.51 -2.76 4.11
CA LEU A 80 -12.41 -2.74 3.16
C LEU A 80 -11.22 -1.92 3.67
N ALA A 81 -11.47 -0.78 4.31
CA ALA A 81 -10.41 0.04 4.91
C ALA A 81 -9.74 -0.67 6.08
N ILE A 82 -10.51 -1.34 6.96
CA ILE A 82 -9.97 -2.16 8.05
C ILE A 82 -9.09 -3.28 7.49
N LEU A 83 -9.52 -3.94 6.41
CA LEU A 83 -8.76 -5.02 5.78
C LEU A 83 -7.48 -4.52 5.11
N LEU A 84 -7.53 -3.34 4.49
CA LEU A 84 -6.43 -2.79 3.68
C LEU A 84 -5.53 -1.82 4.42
N VAL A 85 -5.88 -1.36 5.63
CA VAL A 85 -5.06 -0.38 6.37
C VAL A 85 -3.64 -0.90 6.55
N LEU A 86 -3.50 -2.15 6.97
CA LEU A 86 -2.20 -2.75 7.25
C LEU A 86 -1.38 -2.95 5.96
N PRO A 87 -1.92 -3.59 4.89
CA PRO A 87 -1.26 -3.62 3.59
C PRO A 87 -0.86 -2.23 3.07
N LEU A 88 -1.70 -1.21 3.29
CA LEU A 88 -1.42 0.14 2.83
C LEU A 88 -0.27 0.80 3.58
N LEU A 89 -0.25 0.71 4.90
CA LEU A 89 0.84 1.24 5.72
C LEU A 89 2.16 0.53 5.45
N TRP A 90 2.12 -0.67 4.87
CA TRP A 90 3.32 -1.38 4.45
C TRP A 90 3.98 -0.81 3.20
N ALA A 91 3.29 0.03 2.41
CA ALA A 91 3.87 0.67 1.22
C ALA A 91 5.15 1.51 1.53
N PRO A 92 5.12 2.50 2.45
CA PRO A 92 6.33 3.26 2.79
C PRO A 92 7.43 2.38 3.40
N VAL A 93 7.07 1.38 4.20
CA VAL A 93 8.04 0.44 4.80
C VAL A 93 8.70 -0.43 3.73
N SER A 94 7.92 -0.95 2.78
CA SER A 94 8.42 -1.78 1.68
C SER A 94 9.43 -1.01 0.82
N ALA A 95 9.21 0.30 0.62
CA ALA A 95 10.17 1.16 -0.06
C ALA A 95 11.50 1.25 0.69
N ALA A 96 11.45 1.47 2.01
CA ALA A 96 12.64 1.50 2.85
C ALA A 96 13.37 0.14 2.86
N VAL A 97 12.65 -0.98 2.99
CA VAL A 97 13.23 -2.34 2.94
C VAL A 97 13.89 -2.62 1.59
N CYS A 98 13.25 -2.21 0.49
CA CYS A 98 13.80 -2.37 -0.86
C CYS A 98 15.11 -1.61 -1.02
N ILE A 99 15.18 -0.36 -0.55
CA ILE A 99 16.41 0.44 -0.58
C ILE A 99 17.48 -0.16 0.33
N ALA A 100 17.11 -0.59 1.55
CA ALA A 100 17.99 -1.24 2.49
C ALA A 100 18.69 -2.46 1.87
N PHE A 101 17.92 -3.30 1.16
CA PHE A 101 18.42 -4.45 0.41
C PHE A 101 19.46 -4.04 -0.64
N PHE A 102 19.17 -3.02 -1.45
CA PHE A 102 20.12 -2.54 -2.48
C PHE A 102 21.37 -1.87 -1.88
N MET A 103 21.29 -1.35 -0.67
CA MET A 103 22.40 -0.73 0.03
C MET A 103 23.20 -1.70 0.91
N ASP A 104 22.82 -2.98 0.96
CA ASP A 104 23.37 -3.99 1.88
C ASP A 104 23.38 -3.50 3.34
N ARG A 105 22.28 -2.82 3.74
CA ARG A 105 22.08 -2.30 5.09
C ARG A 105 20.89 -3.00 5.73
N SER A 106 20.99 -3.30 7.03
CA SER A 106 19.85 -3.79 7.79
C SER A 106 18.94 -2.63 8.21
N ILE A 107 17.68 -2.71 7.84
CA ILE A 107 16.64 -1.78 8.30
C ILE A 107 16.29 -1.98 9.78
N GLU A 108 16.71 -3.10 10.38
CA GLU A 108 16.43 -3.42 11.79
C GLU A 108 17.04 -2.41 12.78
N TYR A 109 18.07 -1.66 12.34
CA TYR A 109 18.66 -0.57 13.12
C TYR A 109 17.82 0.72 13.10
N SER A 110 16.82 0.83 12.22
CA SER A 110 15.91 1.98 12.18
C SER A 110 14.93 1.92 13.35
N THR A 111 14.91 3.00 14.14
CA THR A 111 13.97 3.14 15.25
C THR A 111 12.53 3.31 14.75
N ALA A 112 12.34 3.95 13.59
CA ALA A 112 11.03 4.10 12.97
C ALA A 112 10.46 2.77 12.48
N TYR A 113 11.28 1.93 11.87
CA TYR A 113 10.89 0.57 11.45
C TYR A 113 10.54 -0.31 12.66
N ALA A 114 11.40 -0.33 13.69
CA ALA A 114 11.13 -1.06 14.92
C ALA A 114 9.83 -0.58 15.60
N GLY A 115 9.62 0.74 15.67
CA GLY A 115 8.39 1.33 16.21
C GLY A 115 7.14 0.90 15.44
N PHE A 116 7.23 0.83 14.11
CA PHE A 116 6.15 0.34 13.28
C PHE A 116 5.83 -1.14 13.56
N GLN A 117 6.85 -2.01 13.64
CA GLN A 117 6.67 -3.43 13.97
C GLN A 117 6.03 -3.62 15.35
N ILE A 118 6.47 -2.85 16.34
CA ILE A 118 5.89 -2.85 17.70
C ILE A 118 4.43 -2.41 17.65
N GLY A 119 4.13 -1.34 16.90
CA GLY A 119 2.77 -0.84 16.72
C GLY A 119 1.83 -1.91 16.14
N ILE A 120 2.25 -2.59 15.07
CA ILE A 120 1.52 -3.73 14.52
C ILE A 120 1.31 -4.81 15.57
N SER A 121 2.39 -5.24 16.23
CA SER A 121 2.36 -6.36 17.16
C SER A 121 1.38 -6.10 18.31
N ARG A 122 1.32 -4.85 18.81
CA ARG A 122 0.36 -4.43 19.84
C ARG A 122 -1.11 -4.52 19.39
N VAL A 123 -1.39 -4.41 18.10
CA VAL A 123 -2.76 -4.49 17.55
C VAL A 123 -3.13 -5.91 17.18
N ILE A 124 -2.24 -6.60 16.46
CA ILE A 124 -2.51 -7.93 15.89
C ILE A 124 -2.46 -9.01 16.97
N TYR A 125 -1.49 -8.97 17.87
CA TYR A 125 -1.32 -10.01 18.88
C TYR A 125 -2.58 -10.20 19.75
N PRO A 126 -3.17 -9.18 20.39
CA PRO A 126 -4.39 -9.37 21.16
C PRO A 126 -5.58 -9.79 20.30
N ALA A 127 -5.72 -9.25 19.08
CA ALA A 127 -6.80 -9.61 18.17
C ALA A 127 -6.73 -11.09 17.75
N THR A 128 -5.53 -11.59 17.50
CA THR A 128 -5.30 -12.98 17.09
C THR A 128 -5.49 -13.96 18.26
N VAL A 129 -5.07 -13.58 19.47
CA VAL A 129 -5.36 -14.34 20.70
C VAL A 129 -6.87 -14.42 20.93
N ALA A 130 -7.60 -13.31 20.77
CA ALA A 130 -9.05 -13.26 20.96
C ALA A 130 -9.84 -14.05 19.91
N LEU A 131 -9.34 -14.14 18.67
CA LEU A 131 -10.07 -14.76 17.55
C LEU A 131 -9.68 -16.21 17.27
N PHE A 132 -8.43 -16.62 17.50
CA PHE A 132 -7.89 -17.87 16.93
C PHE A 132 -7.08 -18.75 17.88
N GLY A 133 -6.72 -18.29 19.08
CA GLY A 133 -5.94 -19.08 20.04
C GLY A 133 -4.53 -19.48 19.54
N GLY A 134 -3.55 -18.56 19.65
CA GLY A 134 -2.10 -18.83 19.70
C GLY A 134 -1.40 -19.47 18.49
N GLY A 135 -1.73 -20.70 18.12
CA GLY A 135 -0.90 -21.56 17.26
C GLY A 135 -1.12 -21.43 15.75
N LEU A 136 -2.33 -21.10 15.29
CA LEU A 136 -2.66 -20.95 13.85
C LEU A 136 -2.21 -19.60 13.27
N VAL A 137 -1.80 -18.67 14.13
CA VAL A 137 -1.52 -17.27 13.82
C VAL A 137 -0.25 -17.12 12.97
N GLN A 138 0.80 -17.86 13.28
CA GLN A 138 2.07 -17.82 12.52
C GLN A 138 1.87 -18.30 11.07
N SER A 139 1.05 -19.34 10.89
CA SER A 139 0.73 -19.95 9.59
C SER A 139 -0.17 -19.06 8.75
N ALA A 140 -1.19 -18.46 9.37
CA ALA A 140 -2.07 -17.48 8.72
C ALA A 140 -1.29 -16.22 8.31
N TRP A 141 -0.34 -15.78 9.13
CA TRP A 141 0.53 -14.63 8.84
C TRP A 141 1.44 -14.87 7.64
N ALA A 142 2.10 -16.03 7.58
CA ALA A 142 2.90 -16.43 6.41
C ALA A 142 2.05 -16.51 5.13
N ALA A 143 0.85 -17.09 5.22
CA ALA A 143 -0.08 -17.14 4.09
C ALA A 143 -0.52 -15.73 3.63
N PHE A 144 -0.76 -14.82 4.57
CA PHE A 144 -1.20 -13.45 4.28
C PHE A 144 -0.10 -12.63 3.59
N GLN A 145 1.17 -12.83 3.94
CA GLN A 145 2.29 -12.17 3.28
C GLN A 145 2.47 -12.65 1.83
N VAL A 146 2.30 -13.95 1.58
CA VAL A 146 2.35 -14.50 0.22
C VAL A 146 1.21 -13.94 -0.63
N VAL A 147 -0.02 -13.95 -0.11
CA VAL A 147 -1.18 -13.42 -0.83
C VAL A 147 -1.07 -11.91 -1.06
N SER A 148 -0.61 -11.13 -0.08
CA SER A 148 -0.40 -9.68 -0.26
C SER A 148 0.67 -9.35 -1.29
N SER A 149 1.73 -10.16 -1.37
CA SER A 149 2.79 -9.98 -2.36
C SER A 149 2.27 -10.26 -3.78
N ILE A 150 1.50 -11.34 -3.94
CA ILE A 150 0.89 -11.71 -5.22
C ILE A 150 -0.15 -10.67 -5.64
N VAL A 151 -1.04 -10.25 -4.74
CA VAL A 151 -2.08 -9.25 -5.02
C VAL A 151 -1.45 -7.88 -5.29
N GLY A 152 -0.45 -7.48 -4.52
CA GLY A 152 0.30 -6.24 -4.73
C GLY A 152 1.02 -6.22 -6.08
N PHE A 153 1.63 -7.34 -6.47
CA PHE A 153 2.24 -7.51 -7.78
C PHE A 153 1.21 -7.42 -8.91
N ILE A 154 0.12 -8.19 -8.84
CA ILE A 154 -0.94 -8.18 -9.86
C ILE A 154 -1.59 -6.79 -9.96
N ALA A 155 -1.86 -6.14 -8.83
CA ALA A 155 -2.42 -4.79 -8.82
C ALA A 155 -1.46 -3.76 -9.41
N THR A 156 -0.15 -3.91 -9.17
CA THR A 156 0.88 -3.05 -9.76
C THR A 156 0.93 -3.26 -11.26
N VAL A 157 1.00 -4.51 -11.73
CA VAL A 157 0.99 -4.84 -13.17
C VAL A 157 -0.28 -4.35 -13.85
N ALA A 158 -1.46 -4.60 -13.27
CA ALA A 158 -2.74 -4.21 -13.84
C ALA A 158 -2.95 -2.69 -13.91
N ASN A 159 -2.38 -1.91 -12.98
CA ASN A 159 -2.44 -0.45 -13.01
C ASN A 159 -1.31 0.20 -13.81
N LEU A 160 -0.16 -0.47 -13.91
CA LEU A 160 1.02 0.01 -14.64
C LEU A 160 0.90 -0.28 -16.14
N LEU A 161 0.38 -1.45 -16.53
CA LEU A 161 0.28 -1.88 -17.93
C LEU A 161 -0.55 -0.92 -18.83
N PRO A 162 -1.73 -0.42 -18.42
CA PRO A 162 -2.48 0.56 -19.21
C PRO A 162 -1.79 1.91 -19.28
N ARG A 163 -1.04 2.30 -18.24
CA ARG A 163 -0.29 3.57 -18.19
C ARG A 163 0.96 3.50 -19.05
N LEU A 164 1.64 2.36 -19.08
CA LEU A 164 2.78 2.11 -19.95
C LEU A 164 2.36 2.10 -21.43
N ARG A 165 1.24 1.44 -21.74
CA ARG A 165 0.64 1.45 -23.09
C ARG A 165 0.24 2.85 -23.56
N ARG A 166 -0.21 3.72 -22.65
CA ARG A 166 -0.50 5.13 -22.96
C ARG A 166 0.76 5.96 -23.23
N LEU A 167 1.89 5.59 -22.62
CA LEU A 167 3.17 6.26 -22.79
C LEU A 167 3.92 5.80 -24.04
N LEU A 168 3.72 4.55 -24.46
CA LEU A 168 4.36 3.96 -25.64
C LEU A 168 3.63 4.24 -26.96
N GLY A 169 2.48 4.92 -26.92
CA GLY A 169 1.70 5.28 -28.11
C GLY A 169 0.98 4.08 -28.75
N PRO A 170 -0.01 4.31 -29.65
CA PRO A 170 -0.74 3.24 -30.32
C PRO A 170 0.22 2.42 -31.18
N GLU A 171 0.04 1.09 -31.21
CA GLU A 171 0.81 0.19 -32.08
C GLU A 171 0.73 0.67 -33.54
N PRO A 172 1.86 0.88 -34.24
CA PRO A 172 1.84 1.14 -35.66
C PRO A 172 1.54 -0.18 -36.38
N GLY A 173 0.37 -0.28 -37.02
CA GLY A 173 0.14 -1.33 -37.99
C GLY A 173 -1.29 -1.84 -38.17
N GLU A 174 -2.31 -0.99 -38.22
CA GLU A 174 -3.32 -1.20 -39.28
C GLU A 174 -2.79 -0.46 -40.51
N VAL A 175 -1.95 -1.15 -41.28
CA VAL A 175 -1.70 -0.74 -42.66
C VAL A 175 -3.04 -0.92 -43.35
N THR A 176 -3.68 0.20 -43.67
CA THR A 176 -4.80 0.25 -44.60
C THR A 176 -4.39 -0.45 -45.88
N GLU A 177 -5.01 -1.59 -46.13
CA GLU A 177 -5.06 -2.26 -47.42
C GLU A 177 -5.81 -1.33 -48.39
N ASP A 178 -5.11 -0.33 -48.91
CA ASP A 178 -5.56 0.53 -50.01
C ASP A 178 -4.32 0.88 -50.86
N ALA A 179 -3.98 -0.06 -51.75
CA ALA A 179 -3.23 0.23 -52.96
C ALA A 179 -3.88 -0.56 -54.09
N GLY A 180 -4.34 0.18 -55.10
CA GLY A 180 -5.17 -0.29 -56.21
C GLY A 180 -4.48 -1.20 -57.23
#